data_AF-A0A3A2ZIW6-F1
#
_entry.id   AF-A0A3A2ZIW6-F1
#
_cell.length_a   1.000
_cell.length_b   1.000
_cell.length_c   1.000
_cell.angle_alpha   90.00
_cell.angle_beta   90.00
_cell.angle_gamma   90.00
#
_symmetry.space_group_name_H-M   'P 1'
#
loop_
_entity.id
_entity.type
_entity.pdbx_description
1 polymer ?
#
loop_
_entity_poly.entity_id
_entity_poly.type
_entity_poly.pdbx_seq_one_letter_code
_entity_poly.pdbx_strand_id
1 'polypeptide(L)'
;MRSGHVNKVTKRLESCKSHLHHLNHLLDRPVCLTRSALRPEFPSGTGLKIAHVEDLKKAAGQDPLDVAASVAAKTADIAMLMLTSGSTDKPKAVCLTHQQIMASLTGKCAVLPVDAGSSFLNWIRLDHVGSLVEIHLHSMFAGTDQIHVEPSDFISEP
;
A
#
# COMPACT_ATOMS: atom_id res chain seq x y z
N MET A 1 26.25 26.01 15.62
CA MET A 1 25.09 25.61 14.76
C MET A 1 24.96 24.10 14.50
N ARG A 2 25.91 23.22 14.88
CA ARG A 2 25.81 21.75 14.66
C ARG A 2 24.89 21.00 15.65
N SER A 3 24.61 21.56 16.83
CA SER A 3 23.82 20.90 17.90
C SER A 3 22.32 20.74 17.58
N GLY A 4 21.70 21.71 16.89
CA GLY A 4 20.26 21.66 16.56
C GLY A 4 19.89 20.64 15.47
N HIS A 5 20.83 20.30 14.58
CA HIS A 5 20.59 19.36 13.48
C HIS A 5 20.60 17.90 13.97
N VAL A 6 21.53 17.56 14.88
CA VAL A 6 21.64 16.23 15.48
C VAL A 6 20.39 15.90 16.31
N ASN A 7 19.88 16.84 17.12
CA ASN A 7 18.65 16.63 17.91
C ASN A 7 17.40 16.39 17.05
N LYS A 8 17.28 17.03 15.88
CA LYS A 8 16.13 16.86 14.99
C LYS A 8 16.13 15.50 14.30
N VAL A 9 17.31 15.01 13.90
CA VAL A 9 17.48 13.69 13.28
C VAL A 9 17.19 12.58 14.29
N THR A 10 17.74 12.67 15.51
CA THR A 10 17.48 11.68 16.57
C THR A 10 16.00 11.61 16.94
N LYS A 11 15.32 12.75 17.07
CA LYS A 11 13.88 12.80 17.36
C LYS A 11 13.03 12.17 16.24
N ARG A 12 13.40 12.39 14.98
CA ARG A 12 12.73 11.78 13.82
C ARG A 12 12.90 10.26 13.81
N LEU A 13 14.10 9.77 14.12
CA LEU A 13 14.40 8.34 14.17
C LEU A 13 13.60 7.63 15.27
N GLU A 14 13.55 8.21 16.48
CA GLU A 14 12.75 7.65 17.59
C GLU A 14 11.25 7.69 17.30
N SER A 15 10.75 8.76 16.69
CA SER A 15 9.36 8.82 16.22
C SER A 15 9.06 7.73 15.18
N CYS A 16 9.97 7.49 14.23
CA CYS A 16 9.83 6.44 13.22
C CYS A 16 9.82 5.04 13.86
N LYS A 17 10.76 4.75 14.77
CA LYS A 17 10.80 3.48 15.52
C LYS A 17 9.50 3.21 16.27
N SER A 18 9.02 4.20 17.02
CA SER A 18 7.78 4.10 17.80
C SER A 18 6.57 3.83 16.88
N HIS A 19 6.50 4.53 15.76
CA HIS A 19 5.45 4.34 14.77
C HIS A 19 5.48 2.93 14.14
N LEU A 20 6.65 2.46 13.71
CA LEU A 20 6.81 1.12 13.14
C LEU A 20 6.52 0.02 14.17
N HIS A 21 6.89 0.21 15.44
CA HIS A 21 6.53 -0.72 16.51
C HIS A 21 5.01 -0.77 16.76
N HIS A 22 4.34 0.38 16.75
CA HIS A 22 2.88 0.45 16.83
C HIS A 22 2.21 -0.30 15.68
N LEU A 23 2.65 -0.08 14.44
CA LEU A 23 2.11 -0.78 13.27
C LEU A 23 2.37 -2.29 13.32
N ASN A 24 3.56 -2.71 13.75
CA ASN A 24 3.88 -4.13 13.91
C ASN A 24 2.93 -4.82 14.89
N HIS A 25 2.51 -4.14 15.95
CA HIS A 25 1.54 -4.69 16.90
C HIS A 25 0.09 -4.60 16.38
N LEU A 26 -0.31 -3.46 15.82
CA LEU A 26 -1.66 -3.22 15.29
C LEU A 26 -2.05 -4.22 14.20
N LEU A 27 -1.09 -4.58 13.34
CA LEU A 27 -1.29 -5.46 12.19
C LEU A 27 -0.92 -6.92 12.47
N ASP A 28 -0.82 -7.29 13.75
CA ASP A 28 -0.48 -8.65 14.21
C ASP A 28 0.81 -9.23 13.58
N ARG A 29 1.90 -8.49 13.75
CA ARG A 29 3.27 -8.86 13.35
C ARG A 29 3.41 -9.23 11.87
N PRO A 30 3.05 -8.32 10.96
CA PRO A 30 3.03 -8.61 9.53
C PRO A 30 4.44 -8.78 8.95
N VAL A 31 4.51 -9.34 7.75
CA VAL A 31 5.69 -9.21 6.89
C VAL A 31 5.66 -7.82 6.25
N CYS A 32 6.74 -7.07 6.42
CA CYS A 32 6.95 -5.78 5.76
C CYS A 32 7.71 -6.01 4.45
N LEU A 33 7.02 -5.85 3.32
CA LEU A 33 7.65 -5.86 2.00
C LEU A 33 8.21 -4.47 1.69
N THR A 34 9.47 -4.41 1.24
CA THR A 34 10.12 -3.16 0.83
C THR A 34 11.17 -3.41 -0.25
N ARG A 35 11.73 -2.35 -0.82
CA ARG A 35 12.87 -2.44 -1.73
C ARG A 35 14.16 -2.57 -0.94
N SER A 36 15.11 -3.32 -1.47
CA SER A 36 16.45 -3.47 -0.88
C SER A 36 17.12 -2.12 -0.64
N ALA A 37 16.93 -1.17 -1.56
CA ALA A 37 17.44 0.19 -1.46
C ALA A 37 16.87 1.00 -0.27
N LEU A 38 15.65 0.68 0.20
CA LEU A 38 14.98 1.38 1.31
C LEU A 38 15.30 0.75 2.67
N ARG A 39 16.09 -0.33 2.73
CA ARG A 39 16.47 -0.99 3.98
C ARG A 39 17.01 -0.04 5.07
N PRO A 40 17.81 1.00 4.76
CA PRO A 40 18.30 1.95 5.76
C PRO A 40 17.21 2.75 6.47
N GLU A 41 16.01 2.86 5.90
CA GLU A 41 14.88 3.56 6.52
C GLU A 41 14.21 2.77 7.66
N PHE A 42 14.52 1.49 7.78
CA PHE A 42 13.96 0.59 8.78
C PHE A 42 14.95 0.37 9.94
N PRO A 43 14.83 1.13 11.03
CA PRO A 43 15.72 0.98 12.19
C PRO A 43 15.64 -0.43 12.78
N SER A 44 16.76 -0.89 13.34
CA SER A 44 16.81 -2.12 14.13
C SER A 44 15.95 -1.99 15.41
N GLY A 45 15.50 -3.12 15.95
CA GLY A 45 14.71 -3.16 17.19
C GLY A 45 13.21 -2.89 17.03
N THR A 46 12.69 -2.78 15.81
CA THR A 46 11.23 -2.64 15.54
C THR A 46 10.46 -3.95 15.63
N GLY A 47 11.15 -5.09 15.55
CA GLY A 47 10.54 -6.43 15.51
C GLY A 47 9.82 -6.76 14.21
N LEU A 48 9.93 -5.92 13.18
CA LEU A 48 9.35 -6.14 11.85
C LEU A 48 10.09 -7.24 11.10
N LYS A 49 9.35 -8.17 10.51
CA LYS A 49 9.89 -9.14 9.57
C LYS A 49 9.98 -8.50 8.18
N ILE A 50 11.17 -8.05 7.79
CA ILE A 50 11.39 -7.37 6.50
C ILE A 50 11.68 -8.42 5.42
N ALA A 51 11.01 -8.30 4.28
CA ALA A 51 11.31 -9.04 3.06
C ALA A 51 11.46 -8.07 1.88
N HIS A 52 12.31 -8.44 0.91
CA HIS A 52 12.63 -7.59 -0.22
C HIS A 52 11.87 -7.99 -1.47
N VAL A 53 11.29 -7.02 -2.17
CA VAL A 53 10.54 -7.27 -3.42
C VAL A 53 11.44 -7.88 -4.50
N GLU A 54 12.74 -7.56 -4.50
CA GLU A 54 13.71 -8.11 -5.45
C GLU A 54 13.94 -9.63 -5.26
N ASP A 55 13.62 -10.17 -4.08
CA ASP A 55 13.77 -11.59 -3.78
C ASP A 55 12.51 -12.42 -4.15
N LEU A 56 11.36 -11.79 -4.37
CA LEU A 56 10.13 -12.48 -4.74
C LEU A 56 10.25 -13.21 -6.09
N LYS A 57 10.96 -12.61 -7.05
CA LYS A 57 11.18 -13.22 -8.38
C LYS A 57 12.02 -14.50 -8.31
N LYS A 58 12.86 -14.65 -7.29
CA LYS A 58 13.73 -15.83 -7.10
C LYS A 58 12.96 -17.02 -6.50
N ALA A 59 11.83 -16.74 -5.84
CA ALA A 59 10.99 -17.74 -5.17
C ALA A 59 9.83 -18.27 -6.04
N ALA A 60 9.62 -17.70 -7.23
CA ALA A 60 8.56 -18.11 -8.15
C ALA A 60 8.93 -19.43 -8.86
N GLY A 61 8.75 -20.55 -8.15
CA GLY A 61 8.84 -21.91 -8.71
C GLY A 61 7.51 -22.48 -9.19
N GLN A 62 6.41 -21.73 -9.05
CA GLN A 62 5.04 -22.13 -9.38
C GLN A 62 4.36 -21.03 -10.20
N ASP A 63 3.45 -21.43 -11.10
CA ASP A 63 2.62 -20.48 -11.85
C ASP A 63 1.71 -19.72 -10.87
N PRO A 64 1.68 -18.38 -10.91
CA PRO A 64 0.79 -17.58 -10.07
C PRO A 64 -0.70 -17.97 -10.18
N LEU A 65 -1.15 -18.47 -11.33
CA LEU A 65 -2.54 -18.92 -11.53
C LEU A 65 -2.84 -20.21 -10.75
N ASP A 66 -1.87 -21.12 -10.65
CA ASP A 66 -2.01 -22.36 -9.88
C ASP A 66 -2.09 -22.05 -8.38
N VAL A 67 -1.31 -21.08 -7.90
CA VAL A 67 -1.35 -20.63 -6.51
C VAL A 67 -2.68 -19.94 -6.19
N ALA A 68 -3.17 -19.06 -7.06
CA ALA A 68 -4.46 -18.39 -6.86
C ALA A 68 -5.63 -19.38 -6.78
N ALA A 69 -5.63 -20.42 -7.61
CA ALA A 69 -6.64 -21.48 -7.58
C ALA A 69 -6.62 -22.31 -6.27
N SER A 70 -5.46 -22.37 -5.59
CA SER A 70 -5.30 -23.09 -4.33
C SER A 70 -5.79 -22.31 -3.09
N VAL A 71 -5.99 -21.00 -3.21
CA VAL A 71 -6.42 -20.13 -2.10
C VAL A 71 -7.92 -19.86 -2.20
N ALA A 72 -8.71 -20.55 -1.37
CA ALA A 72 -10.16 -20.36 -1.29
C ALA A 72 -10.52 -19.11 -0.45
N ALA A 73 -10.29 -17.91 -0.98
CA ALA A 73 -10.73 -16.67 -0.35
C ALA A 73 -12.27 -16.52 -0.45
N LYS A 74 -12.93 -16.17 0.65
CA LYS A 74 -14.37 -15.88 0.67
C LYS A 74 -14.60 -14.38 0.46
N THR A 75 -15.75 -14.04 -0.12
CA THR A 75 -16.13 -12.63 -0.36
C THR A 75 -16.20 -11.80 0.92
N ALA A 76 -16.53 -12.42 2.06
CA ALA A 76 -16.57 -11.77 3.37
C ALA A 76 -15.21 -11.64 4.06
N ASP A 77 -14.16 -12.30 3.54
CA ASP A 77 -12.82 -12.20 4.13
C ASP A 77 -12.23 -10.80 3.90
N ILE A 78 -11.41 -10.36 4.85
CA ILE A 78 -10.68 -9.10 4.75
C ILE A 78 -9.65 -9.23 3.63
N ALA A 79 -9.79 -8.40 2.61
CA ALA A 79 -8.86 -8.32 1.49
C ALA A 79 -7.72 -7.33 1.79
N MET A 80 -8.03 -6.20 2.44
CA MET A 80 -7.07 -5.11 2.67
C MET A 80 -7.32 -4.40 4.01
N LEU A 81 -6.22 -3.90 4.59
CA LEU A 81 -6.24 -3.00 5.74
C LEU A 81 -5.65 -1.65 5.31
N MET A 82 -6.44 -0.58 5.37
CA MET A 82 -5.99 0.77 5.02
C MET A 82 -5.76 1.58 6.29
N LEU A 83 -4.56 2.16 6.43
CA LEU A 83 -4.23 2.99 7.58
C LEU A 83 -4.81 4.40 7.42
N THR A 84 -5.35 4.93 8.50
CA THR A 84 -5.81 6.33 8.60
C THR A 84 -5.06 7.01 9.74
N SER A 85 -4.80 8.32 9.61
CA SER A 85 -4.01 9.07 10.60
C SER A 85 -4.63 9.05 12.01
N GLY A 86 -5.96 8.92 12.12
CA GLY A 86 -6.67 8.89 13.39
C GLY A 86 -6.61 10.24 14.12
N SER A 87 -7.70 10.67 14.75
CA SER A 87 -7.73 11.91 15.54
C SER A 87 -6.95 11.82 16.86
N THR A 88 -6.49 10.63 17.25
CA THR A 88 -5.86 10.33 18.55
C THR A 88 -4.36 9.97 18.42
N ASP A 89 -3.65 10.62 17.49
CA ASP A 89 -2.20 10.49 17.20
C ASP A 89 -1.68 9.10 16.75
N LYS A 90 -2.47 8.04 16.90
CA LYS A 90 -2.10 6.68 16.49
C LYS A 90 -2.94 6.21 15.31
N PRO A 91 -2.31 5.67 14.25
CA PRO A 91 -3.04 5.15 13.11
C PRO A 91 -4.01 4.04 13.49
N LYS A 92 -5.14 4.01 12.78
CA LYS A 92 -6.13 2.92 12.82
C LYS A 92 -6.15 2.19 11.49
N ALA A 93 -6.40 0.89 11.53
CA ALA A 93 -6.57 0.06 10.34
C ALA A 93 -8.06 -0.09 10.02
N VAL A 94 -8.47 0.38 8.83
CA VAL A 94 -9.82 0.17 8.30
C VAL A 94 -9.81 -1.14 7.52
N CYS A 95 -10.72 -2.06 7.89
CA CYS A 95 -10.87 -3.35 7.24
C CYS A 95 -11.76 -3.23 5.99
N LEU A 96 -11.25 -3.68 4.85
CA LEU A 96 -11.99 -3.76 3.60
C LEU A 96 -12.08 -5.23 3.17
N THR A 97 -13.29 -5.74 3.06
CA THR A 97 -13.56 -7.09 2.55
C THR A 97 -13.55 -7.13 1.02
N HIS A 98 -13.37 -8.33 0.45
CA HIS A 98 -13.50 -8.53 -1.00
C HIS A 98 -14.86 -8.02 -1.52
N GLN A 99 -15.95 -8.36 -0.83
CA GLN A 99 -17.31 -7.95 -1.25
C GLN A 99 -17.46 -6.43 -1.29
N GLN A 100 -16.95 -5.71 -0.28
CA GLN A 100 -17.05 -4.25 -0.25
C GLN A 100 -16.30 -3.60 -1.41
N ILE A 101 -15.10 -4.09 -1.71
CA ILE A 101 -14.29 -3.60 -2.83
C ILE A 101 -15.04 -3.86 -4.14
N MET A 102 -15.46 -5.11 -4.38
CA MET A 102 -16.14 -5.50 -5.61
C MET A 102 -17.46 -4.75 -5.83
N ALA A 103 -18.24 -4.53 -4.77
CA ALA A 103 -19.48 -3.74 -4.83
C ALA A 103 -19.20 -2.29 -5.23
N SER A 104 -18.14 -1.68 -4.66
CA SER A 104 -17.71 -0.33 -5.00
C SER A 104 -17.26 -0.22 -6.45
N LEU A 105 -16.47 -1.18 -6.94
CA LEU A 105 -16.02 -1.22 -8.34
C LEU A 105 -17.18 -1.41 -9.32
N THR A 106 -18.05 -2.38 -9.04
CA THR A 106 -19.23 -2.67 -9.88
C THR A 106 -20.14 -1.44 -9.98
N GLY A 107 -20.42 -0.78 -8.85
CA GLY A 107 -21.25 0.42 -8.83
C GLY A 107 -20.65 1.56 -9.64
N LYS A 108 -19.33 1.75 -9.58
CA LYS A 108 -18.64 2.78 -10.36
C LYS A 108 -18.68 2.50 -11.86
N CYS A 109 -18.33 1.30 -12.30
CA CYS A 109 -18.37 0.97 -13.74
C CYS A 109 -19.79 1.11 -14.32
N ALA A 110 -20.83 0.91 -13.50
CA ALA A 110 -22.21 1.07 -13.94
C ALA A 110 -22.62 2.53 -14.18
N VAL A 111 -21.98 3.52 -13.53
CA VAL A 111 -22.36 4.95 -13.61
C VAL A 111 -21.27 5.85 -14.21
N LEU A 112 -20.03 5.36 -14.27
CA LEU A 112 -18.86 5.99 -14.87
C LEU A 112 -18.25 5.01 -15.88
N PRO A 113 -18.84 4.90 -17.10
CA PRO A 113 -18.31 4.02 -18.12
C PRO A 113 -16.88 4.44 -18.48
N VAL A 114 -16.03 3.43 -18.65
CA VAL A 114 -14.64 3.62 -19.06
C VAL A 114 -14.58 3.41 -20.57
N ASP A 115 -14.15 4.43 -21.31
CA ASP A 115 -14.09 4.38 -22.77
C ASP A 115 -13.01 3.39 -23.24
N ALA A 116 -13.29 2.70 -24.35
CA ALA A 116 -12.32 1.82 -24.98
C ALA A 116 -11.07 2.61 -25.39
N GLY A 117 -9.89 2.12 -25.00
CA GLY A 117 -8.61 2.78 -25.28
C GLY A 117 -8.26 3.94 -24.34
N SER A 118 -9.07 4.21 -23.32
CA SER A 118 -8.71 5.14 -22.25
C SER A 118 -7.75 4.51 -21.24
N SER A 119 -7.06 5.36 -20.47
CA SER A 119 -6.19 4.93 -19.38
C SER A 119 -6.48 5.72 -18.11
N PHE A 120 -6.31 5.09 -16.97
CA PHE A 120 -6.37 5.76 -15.69
C PHE A 120 -5.03 6.43 -15.38
N LEU A 121 -5.05 7.72 -15.02
CA LEU A 121 -3.86 8.41 -14.52
C LEU A 121 -3.86 8.41 -12.98
N ASN A 122 -2.73 8.03 -12.39
CA ASN A 122 -2.53 8.06 -10.95
C ASN A 122 -1.22 8.77 -10.58
N TRP A 123 -1.33 9.80 -9.77
CA TRP A 123 -0.19 10.50 -9.17
C TRP A 123 -0.26 10.49 -7.63
N ILE A 124 -1.23 9.78 -7.06
CA ILE A 124 -1.43 9.64 -5.61
C ILE A 124 -0.76 8.36 -5.15
N ARG A 125 -0.07 8.40 -4.00
CA ARG A 125 0.58 7.20 -3.43
C ARG A 125 -0.44 6.09 -3.12
N LEU A 126 -0.05 4.83 -3.35
CA LEU A 126 -0.91 3.65 -3.22
C LEU A 126 -1.32 3.32 -1.78
N ASP A 127 -0.76 3.97 -0.77
CA ASP A 127 -1.21 3.89 0.63
C ASP A 127 -2.50 4.69 0.89
N HIS A 128 -2.99 5.43 -0.11
CA HIS A 128 -4.28 6.11 -0.06
C HIS A 128 -5.39 5.30 -0.74
N VAL A 129 -6.56 5.20 -0.12
CA VAL A 129 -7.69 4.41 -0.65
C VAL A 129 -8.17 4.88 -2.02
N GLY A 130 -8.11 6.18 -2.28
CA GLY A 130 -8.39 6.75 -3.61
C GLY A 130 -7.43 6.28 -4.70
N SER A 131 -6.16 6.05 -4.38
CA SER A 131 -5.18 5.54 -5.34
C SER A 131 -5.38 4.04 -5.56
N LEU A 132 -5.51 3.28 -4.47
CA LEU A 132 -5.57 1.84 -4.53
C LEU A 132 -6.91 1.32 -5.07
N VAL A 133 -8.03 1.76 -4.50
CA VAL A 133 -9.36 1.24 -4.87
C VAL A 133 -9.93 1.98 -6.07
N GLU A 134 -9.86 3.31 -6.08
CA GLU A 134 -10.59 4.10 -7.09
C GLU A 134 -9.86 4.19 -8.43
N ILE A 135 -8.54 3.98 -8.44
CA ILE A 135 -7.72 4.01 -9.66
C ILE A 135 -7.15 2.63 -9.97
N HIS A 136 -6.28 2.10 -9.12
CA HIS A 136 -5.53 0.88 -9.44
C HIS A 136 -6.46 -0.34 -9.61
N LEU A 137 -7.26 -0.68 -8.60
CA LEU A 137 -8.18 -1.82 -8.68
C LEU A 137 -9.33 -1.58 -9.67
N HIS A 138 -9.75 -0.32 -9.87
CA HIS A 138 -10.78 0.01 -10.86
C HIS A 138 -10.31 -0.23 -12.29
N SER A 139 -9.11 0.22 -12.64
CA SER A 139 -8.53 -0.05 -13.97
C SER A 139 -8.35 -1.55 -14.22
N MET A 140 -7.91 -2.31 -13.21
CA MET A 140 -7.81 -3.78 -13.31
C MET A 140 -9.17 -4.44 -13.51
N PHE A 141 -10.19 -3.99 -12.78
CA PHE A 141 -11.55 -4.52 -12.90
C PHE A 141 -12.20 -4.17 -14.24
N ALA A 142 -11.94 -2.97 -14.77
CA ALA A 142 -12.41 -2.53 -16.08
C ALA A 142 -11.58 -3.12 -17.25
N GLY A 143 -10.42 -3.72 -16.98
CA GLY A 143 -9.52 -4.25 -18.00
C GLY A 143 -8.83 -3.18 -18.83
N THR A 144 -8.53 -2.02 -18.24
CA THR A 144 -7.94 -0.86 -18.92
C THR A 144 -6.55 -0.53 -18.42
N ASP A 145 -5.77 0.15 -19.26
CA ASP A 145 -4.42 0.58 -18.92
C ASP A 145 -4.41 1.65 -17.80
N GLN A 146 -3.26 1.77 -17.15
CA GLN A 146 -3.03 2.77 -16.10
C GLN A 146 -1.62 3.33 -16.18
N ILE A 147 -1.50 4.63 -15.96
CA ILE A 147 -0.26 5.41 -15.95
C ILE A 147 -0.03 5.89 -14.53
N HIS A 148 1.09 5.46 -13.92
CA HIS A 148 1.49 5.90 -12.59
C HIS A 148 2.65 6.89 -12.70
N VAL A 149 2.47 8.06 -12.09
CA VAL A 149 3.46 9.13 -12.03
C VAL A 149 3.85 9.34 -10.58
N GLU A 150 5.14 9.62 -10.31
CA GLU A 150 5.57 9.95 -8.96
C GLU A 150 4.97 11.30 -8.54
N PRO A 151 4.40 11.45 -7.32
CA PRO A 151 3.79 12.71 -6.90
C PRO A 151 4.73 13.93 -7.03
N SER A 152 6.05 13.72 -6.87
CA SER A 152 7.06 14.76 -7.04
C SER A 152 7.08 15.35 -8.44
N ASP A 153 6.92 14.49 -9.45
CA ASP A 153 7.06 14.86 -10.86
C ASP A 153 5.85 15.65 -11.34
N PHE A 154 4.66 15.35 -10.78
CA PHE A 154 3.43 16.08 -11.08
C PHE A 154 3.38 17.45 -10.39
N ILE A 155 3.87 17.57 -9.15
CA ILE A 155 3.81 18.83 -8.38
C ILE A 155 4.84 19.84 -8.89
N SER A 156 5.96 19.39 -9.46
CA SER A 156 6.98 20.30 -10.00
C SER A 156 6.51 21.10 -11.22
N GLU A 157 5.67 20.51 -12.07
CA GLU A 157 5.11 21.12 -13.29
C GLU A 157 3.69 20.57 -13.56
N PRO A 158 2.66 21.11 -12.89
CA PRO A 158 1.29 20.57 -12.89
C PRO A 158 0.54 20.75 -14.22
#